data_AF-E6PKW0-F1
#
_entry.id   AF-E6PKW0-F1
#
_cell.length_a   1.000
_cell.length_b   1.000
_cell.length_c   1.000
_cell.angle_alpha   90.00
_cell.angle_beta   90.00
_cell.angle_gamma   90.00
#
_symmetry.space_group_name_H-M   'P 1'
#
loop_
_entity.id
_entity.type
_entity.pdbx_description
1 polymer ?
#
loop_
_entity_poly.entity_id
_entity_poly.type
_entity_poly.pdbx_seq_one_letter_code
_entity_poly.pdbx_strand_id
1 'polypeptide(L)'
;MLWPLREFARRAAPAWRDTRLGLIELMPLRQMSAAFEVLALARLTHKRPGFRIDTVEHGGRTIAMHEEPAAVTPFCTLLHFRKGMEHPGPAVLIVAPMSGHFATLLRETARTMPQDHDVYITDWHNARDVPLREGRFGLDEYTKHLMRFLEVIGPGSHLMAICQPSVPALAATALMAEDRNPATPASLTLMAGPVDCRISPTAINLLATSKPIEWFAQSLVSPVPLQCKGAGREVYPGFLQLTAFLNMNLERHTDMFRQYFDDLVEGNTDCAQSTRKFYKEYFAVADLPAEFDPGYAPRVRSPSPTSGEGWEGGG
;
A
#
# COMPACT_ATOMS: atom_id res chain seq x y z
N MET A 1 25.68 2.61 5.94
CA MET A 1 26.74 3.63 6.09
C MET A 1 26.22 5.05 6.41
N LEU A 2 24.99 5.44 6.05
CA LEU A 2 24.45 6.80 6.29
C LEU A 2 23.65 7.00 7.60
N TRP A 3 23.57 5.98 8.44
CA TRP A 3 22.83 6.02 9.72
C TRP A 3 23.30 7.14 10.68
N PRO A 4 24.61 7.40 10.85
CA PRO A 4 25.09 8.44 11.78
C PRO A 4 24.71 9.85 11.32
N LEU A 5 24.87 10.13 10.02
CA LEU A 5 24.52 11.41 9.38
C LEU A 5 23.02 11.73 9.51
N ARG A 6 22.18 10.70 9.36
CA ARG A 6 20.71 10.83 9.44
C ARG A 6 20.23 11.11 10.86
N GLU A 7 20.85 10.49 11.86
CA GLU A 7 20.47 10.68 13.25
C GLU A 7 20.97 12.03 13.80
N PHE A 8 22.12 12.51 13.30
CA PHE A 8 22.60 13.87 13.54
C PHE A 8 21.62 14.92 12.99
N ALA A 9 21.18 14.77 11.73
CA ALA A 9 20.22 15.69 11.11
C ALA A 9 18.88 15.74 11.88
N ARG A 10 18.39 14.60 12.37
CA ARG A 10 17.14 14.49 13.14
C ARG A 10 17.21 15.23 14.49
N ARG A 11 18.38 15.25 15.13
CA ARG A 11 18.61 15.93 16.41
C ARG A 11 18.96 17.41 16.26
N ALA A 12 19.57 17.81 15.14
CA ALA A 12 19.90 19.20 14.86
C ALA A 12 18.69 20.02 14.33
N ALA A 13 17.75 19.38 13.62
CA ALA A 13 16.62 20.06 13.00
C ALA A 13 15.72 20.88 13.95
N PRO A 14 15.45 20.47 15.21
CA PRO A 14 14.69 21.30 16.15
C PRO A 14 15.48 22.49 16.69
N ALA A 15 16.80 22.35 16.86
CA ALA A 15 17.67 23.43 17.33
C ALA A 15 17.84 24.54 16.27
N TRP A 16 17.68 24.20 14.99
CA TRP A 16 17.69 25.14 13.87
C TRP A 16 16.31 25.80 13.60
N ARG A 17 15.26 25.33 14.28
CA ARG A 17 13.93 25.96 14.26
C ARG A 17 13.79 27.06 15.30
N ASP A 18 14.69 27.14 16.28
CA ASP A 18 14.57 28.14 17.34
C ASP A 18 15.03 29.52 16.88
N THR A 19 14.14 30.49 17.08
CA THR A 19 13.97 31.65 16.22
C THR A 19 14.61 32.87 16.89
N ARG A 20 15.90 33.13 16.67
CA ARG A 20 16.53 34.38 17.19
C ARG A 20 17.61 35.06 16.36
N LEU A 21 18.01 34.53 15.21
CA LEU A 21 19.27 35.01 14.59
C LEU A 21 19.22 35.44 13.12
N GLY A 22 18.06 35.45 12.44
CA GLY A 22 17.93 36.00 11.08
C GLY A 22 18.84 35.38 10.00
N LEU A 23 19.60 34.33 10.33
CA LEU A 23 20.65 33.75 9.49
C LEU A 23 20.13 32.88 8.34
N ILE A 24 18.81 32.67 8.23
CA ILE A 24 18.17 31.89 7.17
C ILE A 24 17.99 32.71 5.86
N GLU A 25 18.34 34.00 5.85
CA GLU A 25 18.28 34.84 4.64
C GLU A 25 19.49 34.71 3.71
N LEU A 26 20.55 33.99 4.11
CA LEU A 26 21.71 33.75 3.25
C LEU A 26 21.42 32.55 2.32
N MET A 27 21.35 32.81 1.00
CA MET A 27 21.13 31.82 -0.07
C MET A 27 21.82 30.44 0.12
N PRO A 28 23.10 30.36 0.56
CA PRO A 28 23.78 29.07 0.76
C PRO A 28 23.14 28.20 1.86
N LEU A 29 22.60 28.80 2.92
CA LEU A 29 21.97 28.08 4.03
C LEU A 29 20.58 27.54 3.65
N ARG A 30 19.82 28.29 2.84
CA ARG A 30 18.54 27.82 2.28
C ARG A 30 18.73 26.64 1.35
N GLN A 31 19.71 26.70 0.45
CA GLN A 31 20.04 25.58 -0.44
C GLN A 31 20.48 24.33 0.33
N MET A 32 21.31 24.48 1.36
CA MET A 32 21.69 23.37 2.23
C MET A 32 20.49 22.76 2.96
N SER A 33 19.60 23.61 3.51
CA SER A 33 18.37 23.15 4.17
C SER A 33 17.46 22.40 3.19
N ALA A 34 17.26 22.94 1.98
CA ALA A 34 16.45 22.31 0.94
C ALA A 34 17.01 20.94 0.53
N ALA A 35 18.34 20.82 0.37
CA ALA A 35 18.98 19.54 0.09
C ALA A 35 18.76 18.49 1.20
N PHE A 36 18.84 18.90 2.47
CA PHE A 36 18.52 18.00 3.58
C PHE A 36 17.04 17.59 3.61
N GLU A 37 16.12 18.49 3.26
CA GLU A 37 14.69 18.16 3.15
C GLU A 37 14.39 17.16 2.03
N VAL A 38 14.98 17.34 0.85
CA VAL A 38 14.88 16.38 -0.26
C VAL A 38 15.39 15.00 0.16
N LEU A 39 16.57 14.94 0.80
CA LEU A 39 17.15 13.70 1.29
C LEU A 39 16.31 13.03 2.39
N ALA A 40 15.71 13.83 3.27
CA ALA A 40 14.82 13.33 4.31
C ALA A 40 13.49 12.81 3.73
N LEU A 41 12.99 13.45 2.67
CA LEU A 41 11.77 13.07 1.98
C LEU A 41 11.93 11.71 1.29
N ALA A 42 13.11 11.39 0.75
CA ALA A 42 13.42 10.09 0.14
C ALA A 42 13.42 8.88 1.11
N ARG A 43 13.02 9.08 2.39
CA ARG A 43 12.97 8.01 3.39
C ARG A 43 11.67 7.21 3.28
N LEU A 44 11.83 5.90 3.13
CA LEU A 44 10.72 4.95 3.22
C LEU A 44 10.19 4.83 4.65
N THR A 45 8.87 4.71 4.76
CA THR A 45 8.17 4.38 6.01
C THR A 45 7.24 3.20 5.76
N HIS A 46 7.08 2.36 6.79
CA HIS A 46 6.11 1.24 6.75
C HIS A 46 4.89 1.56 7.61
N LYS A 47 4.76 2.81 8.04
CA LYS A 47 3.63 3.31 8.82
C LYS A 47 2.55 3.79 7.87
N ARG A 48 1.37 3.18 7.98
CA ARG A 48 0.14 3.59 7.28
C ARG A 48 -0.22 5.06 7.60
N PRO A 49 -0.40 5.91 6.59
CA PRO A 49 -1.00 7.24 6.75
C PRO A 49 -2.49 7.15 7.12
N GLY A 50 -3.09 8.22 7.64
CA GLY A 50 -4.55 8.30 7.81
C GLY A 50 -5.23 8.84 6.55
N PHE A 51 -6.50 8.49 6.31
CA PHE A 51 -7.25 9.07 5.18
C PHE A 51 -7.50 10.57 5.37
N ARG A 52 -7.83 11.00 6.61
CA ARG A 52 -8.12 12.42 6.95
C ARG A 52 -9.21 13.00 6.05
N ILE A 53 -10.34 12.31 6.05
CA ILE A 53 -11.57 12.69 5.36
C ILE A 53 -12.57 12.99 6.47
N ASP A 54 -12.62 14.27 6.87
CA ASP A 54 -13.41 14.71 8.02
C ASP A 54 -14.79 15.23 7.60
N THR A 55 -14.94 15.63 6.33
CA THR A 55 -16.18 16.16 5.76
C THR A 55 -16.37 15.77 4.30
N VAL A 56 -17.63 15.84 3.83
CA VAL A 56 -18.01 15.73 2.42
C VAL A 56 -19.09 16.74 2.07
N GLU A 57 -19.07 17.27 0.86
CA GLU A 57 -20.14 18.11 0.32
C GLU A 57 -21.24 17.24 -0.30
N HIS A 58 -22.47 17.34 0.19
CA HIS A 58 -23.62 16.59 -0.32
C HIS A 58 -24.87 17.50 -0.35
N GLY A 59 -25.49 17.65 -1.52
CA GLY A 59 -26.68 18.50 -1.68
C GLY A 59 -26.46 19.96 -1.28
N GLY A 60 -25.26 20.50 -1.47
CA GLY A 60 -24.89 21.87 -1.08
C GLY A 60 -24.68 22.08 0.43
N ARG A 61 -24.54 20.99 1.20
CA ARG A 61 -24.24 21.02 2.64
C ARG A 61 -22.97 20.23 2.92
N THR A 62 -22.16 20.77 3.83
CA THR A 62 -21.03 20.06 4.42
C THR A 62 -21.53 19.08 5.49
N ILE A 63 -21.28 17.80 5.30
CA ILE A 63 -21.63 16.72 6.24
C ILE A 63 -20.36 16.19 6.89
N ALA A 64 -20.40 15.91 8.19
CA ALA A 64 -19.30 15.27 8.90
C ALA A 64 -19.14 13.80 8.49
N MET A 65 -17.90 13.37 8.35
CA MET A 65 -17.51 12.01 8.00
C MET A 65 -16.79 11.32 9.16
N HIS A 66 -17.08 10.04 9.35
CA HIS A 66 -16.43 9.22 10.37
C HIS A 66 -15.80 7.99 9.71
N GLU A 67 -14.50 7.77 9.94
CA GLU A 67 -13.78 6.55 9.54
C GLU A 67 -14.01 5.49 10.63
N GLU A 68 -14.79 4.45 10.33
CA GLU A 68 -15.16 3.38 11.26
C GLU A 68 -14.77 2.00 10.70
N PRO A 69 -14.23 1.07 11.51
CA PRO A 69 -13.98 -0.29 11.07
C PRO A 69 -15.29 -1.09 11.01
N ALA A 70 -15.76 -1.43 9.81
CA ALA A 70 -16.96 -2.25 9.62
C ALA A 70 -16.68 -3.75 9.81
N ALA A 71 -15.48 -4.20 9.43
CA ALA A 71 -14.99 -5.55 9.70
C ALA A 71 -13.47 -5.54 9.81
N VAL A 72 -12.91 -6.42 10.64
CA VAL A 72 -11.46 -6.54 10.84
C VAL A 72 -11.04 -7.99 10.70
N THR A 73 -10.01 -8.20 9.89
CA THR A 73 -9.30 -9.48 9.73
C THR A 73 -7.81 -9.26 10.01
N PRO A 74 -7.01 -10.31 10.18
CA PRO A 74 -5.57 -10.15 10.34
C PRO A 74 -4.91 -9.40 9.17
N PHE A 75 -5.41 -9.57 7.93
CA PHE A 75 -4.81 -9.02 6.72
C PHE A 75 -5.46 -7.73 6.22
N CYS A 76 -6.66 -7.39 6.69
CA CYS A 76 -7.40 -6.23 6.19
C CYS A 76 -8.40 -5.70 7.21
N THR A 77 -8.50 -4.37 7.27
CA THR A 77 -9.66 -3.70 7.84
C THR A 77 -10.57 -3.24 6.71
N LEU A 78 -11.86 -3.57 6.77
CA LEU A 78 -12.88 -2.95 5.94
C LEU A 78 -13.29 -1.64 6.63
N LEU A 79 -12.90 -0.52 6.04
CA LEU A 79 -13.24 0.79 6.58
C LEU A 79 -14.53 1.30 5.94
N HIS A 80 -15.42 1.84 6.77
CA HIS A 80 -16.63 2.54 6.37
C HIS A 80 -16.42 4.02 6.61
N PHE A 81 -16.58 4.82 5.57
CA PHE A 81 -16.64 6.27 5.68
C PHE A 81 -18.09 6.68 5.90
N ARG A 82 -18.53 6.62 7.15
CA ARG A 82 -19.91 6.88 7.55
C ARG A 82 -20.21 8.37 7.43
N LYS A 83 -21.23 8.70 6.62
CA LYS A 83 -21.85 10.03 6.62
C LYS A 83 -22.73 10.21 7.86
N GLY A 84 -22.68 11.39 8.47
CA GLY A 84 -23.60 11.80 9.55
C GLY A 84 -25.04 12.03 9.08
N MET A 85 -25.65 11.10 8.34
CA MET A 85 -27.01 11.19 7.80
C MET A 85 -27.68 9.81 7.74
N GLU A 86 -29.02 9.77 7.73
CA GLU A 86 -29.79 8.51 7.74
C GLU A 86 -29.76 7.74 6.42
N HIS A 87 -29.68 8.44 5.29
CA HIS A 87 -29.72 7.83 3.95
C HIS A 87 -28.45 8.17 3.16
N PRO A 88 -27.35 7.44 3.38
CA PRO A 88 -26.06 7.72 2.76
C PRO A 88 -26.00 7.36 1.27
N GLY A 89 -27.09 6.89 0.67
CA GLY A 89 -27.11 6.45 -0.74
C GLY A 89 -26.65 5.00 -0.91
N PRO A 90 -26.47 4.54 -2.17
CA PRO A 90 -26.08 3.17 -2.46
C PRO A 90 -24.69 2.85 -1.93
N ALA A 91 -24.52 1.65 -1.36
CA ALA A 91 -23.24 1.21 -0.83
C ALA A 91 -22.26 0.85 -1.95
N VAL A 92 -20.99 1.20 -1.79
CA VAL A 92 -19.91 0.83 -2.71
C VAL A 92 -18.70 0.31 -1.94
N LEU A 93 -18.19 -0.84 -2.34
CA LEU A 93 -16.91 -1.37 -1.91
C LEU A 93 -15.83 -0.97 -2.91
N ILE A 94 -14.90 -0.11 -2.48
CA ILE A 94 -13.68 0.21 -3.19
C ILE A 94 -12.59 -0.78 -2.75
N VAL A 95 -12.05 -1.56 -3.68
CA VAL A 95 -10.95 -2.48 -3.42
C VAL A 95 -9.64 -1.83 -3.82
N ALA A 96 -8.87 -1.45 -2.81
CA ALA A 96 -7.53 -0.89 -2.99
C ALA A 96 -6.52 -1.99 -3.36
N PRO A 97 -5.55 -1.70 -4.25
CA PRO A 97 -4.52 -2.66 -4.60
C PRO A 97 -3.52 -2.88 -3.46
N MET A 98 -2.95 -4.08 -3.34
CA MET A 98 -1.81 -4.37 -2.46
C MET A 98 -0.46 -4.17 -3.18
N SER A 99 -0.35 -3.12 -4.02
CA SER A 99 0.80 -2.89 -4.91
C SER A 99 1.89 -2.03 -4.26
N GLY A 100 2.39 -2.47 -3.10
CA GLY A 100 3.52 -1.84 -2.42
C GLY A 100 3.17 -0.56 -1.66
N HIS A 101 1.89 -0.18 -1.58
CA HIS A 101 1.40 1.03 -0.93
C HIS A 101 0.17 0.74 -0.07
N PHE A 102 -0.17 1.66 0.83
CA PHE A 102 -1.40 1.61 1.61
C PHE A 102 -2.61 2.11 0.80
N ALA A 103 -3.82 1.74 1.22
CA ALA A 103 -5.07 2.14 0.57
C ALA A 103 -5.29 3.66 0.51
N THR A 104 -4.59 4.41 1.37
CA THR A 104 -4.55 5.88 1.37
C THR A 104 -3.99 6.50 0.09
N LEU A 105 -3.37 5.73 -0.81
CA LEU A 105 -3.09 6.19 -2.17
C LEU A 105 -4.38 6.53 -2.94
N LEU A 106 -5.49 5.86 -2.62
CA LEU A 106 -6.82 6.14 -3.15
C LEU A 106 -7.59 7.19 -2.33
N ARG A 107 -6.90 7.99 -1.49
CA ARG A 107 -7.54 8.99 -0.63
C ARG A 107 -8.46 9.93 -1.38
N GLU A 108 -8.07 10.38 -2.57
CA GLU A 108 -8.91 11.31 -3.34
C GLU A 108 -10.18 10.62 -3.86
N THR A 109 -10.09 9.36 -4.29
CA THR A 109 -11.28 8.56 -4.62
C THR A 109 -12.19 8.38 -3.39
N ALA A 110 -11.62 8.05 -2.24
CA ALA A 110 -12.37 7.91 -0.98
C ALA A 110 -12.94 9.25 -0.47
N ARG A 111 -12.37 10.39 -0.88
CA ARG A 111 -12.85 11.74 -0.53
C ARG A 111 -14.05 12.17 -1.38
N THR A 112 -14.06 11.81 -2.66
CA THR A 112 -15.09 12.24 -3.60
C THR A 112 -16.27 11.27 -3.68
N MET A 113 -16.01 9.96 -3.61
CA MET A 113 -17.07 8.94 -3.71
C MET A 113 -18.22 9.10 -2.69
N PRO A 114 -17.98 9.53 -1.43
CA PRO A 114 -19.05 9.70 -0.46
C PRO A 114 -20.08 10.78 -0.83
N GLN A 115 -19.81 11.61 -1.85
CA GLN A 115 -20.81 12.56 -2.35
C GLN A 115 -22.08 11.84 -2.79
N ASP A 116 -21.97 10.70 -3.47
CA ASP A 116 -23.13 9.99 -4.03
C ASP A 116 -23.36 8.60 -3.44
N HIS A 117 -22.39 8.04 -2.71
CA HIS A 117 -22.42 6.65 -2.23
C HIS A 117 -22.16 6.53 -0.72
N ASP A 118 -22.52 5.38 -0.16
CA ASP A 118 -22.06 4.94 1.16
C ASP A 118 -20.78 4.11 0.99
N VAL A 119 -19.64 4.64 1.43
CA VAL A 119 -18.33 4.17 0.95
C VAL A 119 -17.65 3.24 1.93
N TYR A 120 -17.30 2.07 1.42
CA TYR A 120 -16.45 1.10 2.08
C TYR A 120 -15.14 0.96 1.30
N ILE A 121 -14.01 0.82 1.98
CA ILE A 121 -12.71 0.59 1.34
C ILE A 121 -11.95 -0.55 2.03
N THR A 122 -11.29 -1.40 1.25
CA THR A 122 -10.33 -2.38 1.79
C THR A 122 -9.04 -1.67 2.18
N ASP A 123 -8.68 -1.74 3.44
CA ASP A 123 -7.43 -1.22 3.98
C ASP A 123 -6.53 -2.36 4.43
N TRP A 124 -5.67 -2.78 3.51
CA TRP A 124 -4.78 -3.93 3.68
C TRP A 124 -3.70 -3.64 4.72
N HIS A 125 -3.56 -4.56 5.66
CA HIS A 125 -2.48 -4.53 6.64
C HIS A 125 -1.17 -4.94 5.98
N ASN A 126 -0.08 -4.36 6.46
CA ASN A 126 1.25 -4.70 5.96
C ASN A 126 1.58 -6.15 6.33
N ALA A 127 1.88 -7.00 5.34
CA ALA A 127 2.13 -8.43 5.57
C ALA A 127 3.26 -8.69 6.58
N ARG A 128 4.24 -7.78 6.68
CA ARG A 128 5.32 -7.87 7.69
C ARG A 128 4.84 -7.83 9.13
N ASP A 129 3.65 -7.29 9.36
CA ASP A 129 3.06 -7.14 10.69
C ASP A 129 2.01 -8.23 10.99
N VAL A 130 1.77 -9.15 10.05
CA VAL A 130 0.81 -10.26 10.20
C VAL A 130 1.54 -11.56 10.56
N PRO A 131 1.31 -12.13 11.77
CA PRO A 131 1.95 -13.37 12.21
C PRO A 131 1.70 -14.57 11.28
N LEU A 132 2.62 -15.55 11.27
CA LEU A 132 2.47 -16.77 10.44
C LEU A 132 1.26 -17.62 10.86
N ARG A 133 0.91 -17.61 12.15
CA ARG A 133 -0.26 -18.34 12.68
C ARG A 133 -1.60 -17.88 12.10
N GLU A 134 -1.64 -16.70 11.48
CA GLU A 134 -2.83 -16.18 10.79
C GLU A 134 -3.01 -16.78 9.39
N GLY A 135 -2.12 -17.71 8.99
CA GLY A 135 -2.24 -18.47 7.74
C GLY A 135 -1.61 -17.78 6.53
N ARG A 136 -1.82 -18.40 5.36
CA ARG A 136 -1.40 -17.85 4.06
C ARG A 136 -2.33 -16.73 3.62
N PHE A 137 -1.89 -15.92 2.66
CA PHE A 137 -2.77 -14.96 2.01
C PHE A 137 -2.37 -14.77 0.54
N GLY A 138 -3.00 -15.54 -0.35
CA GLY A 138 -2.83 -15.44 -1.79
C GLY A 138 -4.13 -15.04 -2.50
N LEU A 139 -4.28 -15.44 -3.77
CA LEU A 139 -5.43 -15.10 -4.59
C LEU A 139 -6.76 -15.59 -3.99
N ASP A 140 -6.80 -16.86 -3.57
CA ASP A 140 -8.02 -17.47 -2.99
C ASP A 140 -8.46 -16.75 -1.72
N GLU A 141 -7.52 -16.43 -0.82
CA GLU A 141 -7.82 -15.68 0.40
C GLU A 141 -8.26 -14.26 0.08
N TYR A 142 -7.65 -13.58 -0.91
CA TYR A 142 -8.11 -12.28 -1.39
C TYR A 142 -9.57 -12.36 -1.84
N THR A 143 -9.89 -13.27 -2.76
CA THR A 143 -11.24 -13.45 -3.29
C THR A 143 -12.25 -13.71 -2.18
N LYS A 144 -11.92 -14.58 -1.21
CA LYS A 144 -12.77 -14.85 -0.04
C LYS A 144 -12.96 -13.62 0.86
N HIS A 145 -11.94 -12.77 1.03
CA HIS A 145 -12.09 -11.52 1.77
C HIS A 145 -13.07 -10.57 1.09
N LEU A 146 -13.03 -10.48 -0.25
CA LEU A 146 -13.98 -9.65 -0.99
C LEU A 146 -15.41 -10.15 -0.84
N MET A 147 -15.63 -11.46 -0.98
CA MET A 147 -16.94 -12.06 -0.76
C MET A 147 -17.44 -11.78 0.67
N ARG A 148 -16.57 -11.97 1.67
CA ARG A 148 -16.91 -11.70 3.07
C ARG A 148 -17.25 -10.24 3.32
N PHE A 149 -16.53 -9.30 2.71
CA PHE A 149 -16.81 -7.87 2.88
C PHE A 149 -18.09 -7.43 2.18
N LEU A 150 -18.40 -7.99 1.01
CA LEU A 150 -19.68 -7.78 0.35
C LEU A 150 -20.83 -8.31 1.22
N GLU A 151 -20.67 -9.46 1.87
CA GLU A 151 -21.65 -9.98 2.83
C GLU A 151 -21.82 -9.10 4.07
N VAL A 152 -20.75 -8.47 4.56
CA VAL A 152 -20.81 -7.50 5.67
C VAL A 152 -21.59 -6.25 5.25
N ILE A 153 -21.38 -5.76 4.03
CA ILE A 153 -22.09 -4.59 3.50
C ILE A 153 -23.55 -4.93 3.21
N GLY A 154 -23.80 -6.13 2.69
CA GLY A 154 -25.13 -6.65 2.37
C GLY A 154 -25.56 -6.46 0.91
N PRO A 155 -26.81 -6.87 0.61
CA PRO A 155 -27.37 -6.85 -0.75
C PRO A 155 -27.43 -5.46 -1.38
N GLY A 156 -27.33 -5.41 -2.71
CA GLY A 156 -27.48 -4.17 -3.48
C GLY A 156 -26.25 -3.25 -3.48
N SER A 157 -25.12 -3.71 -2.95
CA SER A 157 -23.85 -2.98 -2.98
C SER A 157 -23.19 -3.02 -4.36
N HIS A 158 -22.36 -2.03 -4.66
CA HIS A 158 -21.53 -1.96 -5.86
C HIS A 158 -20.08 -2.32 -5.54
N LEU A 159 -19.37 -2.93 -6.49
CA LEU A 159 -17.97 -3.29 -6.33
C LEU A 159 -17.10 -2.53 -7.33
N MET A 160 -16.08 -1.82 -6.84
CA MET A 160 -15.09 -1.12 -7.65
C MET A 160 -13.68 -1.64 -7.32
N ALA A 161 -13.02 -2.29 -8.27
CA ALA A 161 -11.66 -2.81 -8.11
C ALA A 161 -10.67 -2.05 -8.98
N ILE A 162 -9.58 -1.55 -8.36
CA ILE A 162 -8.62 -0.66 -9.00
C ILE A 162 -7.25 -1.33 -9.13
N CYS A 163 -6.81 -1.58 -10.36
CA CYS A 163 -5.52 -2.19 -10.73
C CYS A 163 -5.42 -3.69 -10.37
N GLN A 164 -4.55 -4.06 -9.45
CA GLN A 164 -4.28 -5.45 -9.04
C GLN A 164 -5.52 -6.28 -8.58
N PRO A 165 -6.55 -5.73 -7.91
CA PRO A 165 -7.69 -6.50 -7.45
C PRO A 165 -8.72 -6.82 -8.53
N SER A 166 -8.53 -6.40 -9.79
CA SER A 166 -9.52 -6.66 -10.84
C SER A 166 -9.80 -8.16 -11.04
N VAL A 167 -8.77 -9.01 -10.98
CA VAL A 167 -8.93 -10.46 -11.08
C VAL A 167 -9.67 -11.06 -9.87
N PRO A 168 -9.24 -10.86 -8.60
CA PRO A 168 -9.98 -11.41 -7.46
C PRO A 168 -11.41 -10.85 -7.31
N ALA A 169 -11.66 -9.59 -7.71
CA ALA A 169 -13.00 -9.00 -7.70
C ALA A 169 -13.92 -9.64 -8.75
N LEU A 170 -13.39 -9.89 -9.95
CA LEU A 170 -14.11 -10.62 -11.00
C LEU A 170 -14.44 -12.05 -10.54
N ALA A 171 -13.46 -12.75 -9.95
CA ALA A 171 -13.66 -14.09 -9.40
C ALA A 171 -14.70 -14.11 -8.26
N ALA A 172 -14.60 -13.17 -7.31
CA ALA A 172 -15.56 -13.05 -6.21
C ALA A 172 -16.99 -12.84 -6.73
N THR A 173 -17.17 -11.93 -7.69
CA THR A 173 -18.48 -11.65 -8.29
C THR A 173 -19.05 -12.89 -9.00
N ALA A 174 -18.22 -13.61 -9.76
CA ALA A 174 -18.63 -14.81 -10.48
C ALA A 174 -19.05 -15.94 -9.52
N LEU A 175 -18.25 -16.21 -8.49
CA LEU A 175 -18.55 -17.24 -7.48
C LEU A 175 -19.83 -16.91 -6.70
N MET A 176 -19.97 -15.66 -6.24
CA MET A 176 -21.18 -15.24 -5.53
C MET A 176 -22.43 -15.34 -6.40
N ALA A 177 -22.34 -15.01 -7.69
CA ALA A 177 -23.44 -15.15 -8.62
C ALA A 177 -23.82 -16.62 -8.87
N GLU A 178 -22.83 -17.51 -9.01
CA GLU A 178 -23.03 -18.96 -9.13
C GLU A 178 -23.78 -19.53 -7.92
N ASP A 179 -23.35 -19.14 -6.72
CA ASP A 179 -23.95 -19.55 -5.45
C ASP A 179 -25.31 -18.89 -5.15
N ARG A 180 -25.76 -17.97 -6.02
CA ARG A 180 -26.94 -17.11 -5.79
C ARG A 180 -26.88 -16.37 -4.45
N ASN A 181 -25.68 -15.93 -4.06
CA ASN A 181 -25.45 -15.20 -2.83
C ASN A 181 -26.23 -13.86 -2.89
N PRO A 182 -27.11 -13.54 -1.92
CA PRO A 182 -27.85 -12.28 -1.91
C PRO A 182 -26.97 -11.02 -1.88
N ALA A 183 -25.73 -11.14 -1.41
CA ALA A 183 -24.75 -10.05 -1.37
C ALA A 183 -23.90 -9.93 -2.64
N THR A 184 -24.23 -10.65 -3.72
CA THR A 184 -23.59 -10.46 -5.03
C THR A 184 -23.73 -8.98 -5.43
N PRO A 185 -22.65 -8.30 -5.85
CA PRO A 185 -22.71 -6.87 -6.11
C PRO A 185 -23.61 -6.57 -7.31
N ALA A 186 -24.40 -5.49 -7.19
CA ALA A 186 -25.31 -5.03 -8.23
C ALA A 186 -24.57 -4.54 -9.49
N SER A 187 -23.33 -4.08 -9.34
CA SER A 187 -22.42 -3.82 -10.45
C SER A 187 -20.96 -4.10 -10.07
N LEU A 188 -20.16 -4.41 -11.08
CA LEU A 188 -18.71 -4.58 -10.99
C LEU A 188 -18.02 -3.58 -11.91
N THR A 189 -17.19 -2.71 -11.34
CA THR A 189 -16.33 -1.77 -12.08
C THR A 189 -14.88 -2.18 -11.92
N LEU A 190 -14.21 -2.48 -13.04
CA LEU A 190 -12.78 -2.79 -13.10
C LEU A 190 -12.03 -1.58 -13.67
N MET A 191 -11.18 -0.95 -12.85
CA MET A 191 -10.43 0.24 -13.24
C MET A 191 -8.94 -0.06 -13.36
N ALA A 192 -8.37 0.13 -14.55
CA ALA A 192 -6.92 0.04 -14.78
C ALA A 192 -6.25 -1.29 -14.34
N GLY A 193 -7.02 -2.38 -14.28
CA GLY A 193 -6.52 -3.72 -14.01
C GLY A 193 -6.60 -4.62 -15.25
N PRO A 194 -5.52 -5.33 -15.62
CA PRO A 194 -5.55 -6.21 -16.78
C PRO A 194 -6.36 -7.47 -16.47
N VAL A 195 -7.25 -7.86 -17.40
CA VAL A 195 -7.98 -9.15 -17.34
C VAL A 195 -7.26 -10.18 -18.20
N ASP A 196 -7.04 -9.86 -19.48
CA ASP A 196 -6.21 -10.68 -20.38
C ASP A 196 -4.86 -9.98 -20.62
N CYS A 197 -3.82 -10.44 -19.92
CA CYS A 197 -2.48 -9.88 -20.01
C CYS A 197 -1.78 -10.17 -21.35
N ARG A 198 -2.37 -10.96 -22.25
CA ARG A 198 -1.81 -11.26 -23.58
C ARG A 198 -2.13 -10.17 -24.60
N ILE A 199 -3.17 -9.37 -24.35
CA ILE A 199 -3.64 -8.31 -25.23
C ILE A 199 -3.10 -6.97 -24.70
N SER A 200 -2.42 -6.20 -25.55
CA SER A 200 -1.82 -4.89 -25.20
C SER A 200 -0.93 -4.95 -23.94
N PRO A 201 0.13 -5.78 -23.94
CA PRO A 201 0.97 -5.98 -22.77
C PRO A 201 1.68 -4.69 -22.37
N THR A 202 1.64 -4.37 -21.08
CA THR A 202 2.45 -3.29 -20.49
C THR A 202 3.89 -3.75 -20.25
N ALA A 203 4.79 -2.82 -19.89
CA ALA A 203 6.15 -3.17 -19.49
C ALA A 203 6.20 -4.19 -18.34
N ILE A 204 5.23 -4.14 -17.41
CA ILE A 204 5.12 -5.10 -16.31
C ILE A 204 4.75 -6.50 -16.86
N ASN A 205 3.85 -6.58 -17.84
CA ASN A 205 3.47 -7.84 -18.46
C ASN A 205 4.64 -8.46 -19.25
N LEU A 206 5.40 -7.64 -19.97
CA LEU A 206 6.60 -8.08 -20.70
C LEU A 206 7.68 -8.59 -19.74
N LEU A 207 7.87 -7.92 -18.60
CA LEU A 207 8.79 -8.40 -17.57
C LEU A 207 8.34 -9.77 -17.06
N ALA A 208 7.06 -9.91 -16.71
CA ALA A 208 6.48 -11.14 -16.16
C ALA A 208 6.62 -12.36 -17.10
N THR A 209 6.63 -12.15 -18.43
CA THR A 209 6.83 -13.23 -19.42
C THR A 209 8.29 -13.42 -19.84
N SER A 210 9.21 -12.55 -19.41
CA SER A 210 10.63 -12.59 -19.81
C SER A 210 11.51 -13.54 -18.98
N LYS A 211 11.02 -14.02 -17.84
CA LYS A 211 11.74 -14.89 -16.90
C LYS A 211 10.86 -16.07 -16.46
N PRO A 212 11.46 -17.23 -16.17
CA PRO A 212 10.75 -18.32 -15.50
C PRO A 212 10.19 -17.88 -14.15
N ILE A 213 9.10 -18.50 -13.71
CA ILE A 213 8.37 -18.10 -12.51
C ILE A 213 9.23 -18.27 -11.24
N GLU A 214 10.11 -19.26 -11.22
CA GLU A 214 11.04 -19.55 -10.13
C GLU A 214 12.07 -18.43 -9.94
N TRP A 215 12.42 -17.72 -11.02
CA TRP A 215 13.33 -16.59 -10.95
C TRP A 215 12.73 -15.45 -10.12
N PHE A 216 11.41 -15.20 -10.25
CA PHE A 216 10.71 -14.20 -9.46
C PHE A 216 10.65 -14.59 -7.98
N ALA A 217 10.29 -15.84 -7.69
CA ALA A 217 10.28 -16.37 -6.33
C ALA A 217 11.66 -16.33 -5.64
N GLN A 218 12.75 -16.44 -6.41
CA GLN A 218 14.11 -16.33 -5.86
C GLN A 218 14.60 -14.88 -5.71
N SER A 219 14.18 -13.99 -6.61
CA SER A 219 14.73 -12.64 -6.73
C SER A 219 13.91 -11.56 -6.03
N LEU A 220 12.60 -11.77 -5.90
CA LEU A 220 11.65 -10.76 -5.39
C LEU A 220 11.08 -11.10 -4.01
N VAL A 221 11.15 -12.36 -3.60
CA VAL A 221 10.63 -12.80 -2.30
C VAL A 221 11.73 -12.76 -1.25
N SER A 222 11.40 -12.25 -0.06
CA SER A 222 12.31 -12.21 1.09
C SER A 222 11.55 -12.49 2.39
N PRO A 223 12.17 -13.15 3.37
CA PRO A 223 11.56 -13.37 4.67
C PRO A 223 11.51 -12.06 5.47
N VAL A 224 10.41 -11.86 6.19
CA VAL A 224 10.24 -10.74 7.12
C VAL A 224 11.25 -10.84 8.27
N PRO A 225 11.97 -9.75 8.63
CA PRO A 225 12.95 -9.74 9.71
C PRO A 225 12.39 -10.12 11.09
N LEU A 226 13.23 -10.69 11.95
CA LEU A 226 12.86 -11.18 13.28
C LEU A 226 12.26 -10.12 14.22
N GLN A 227 12.58 -8.83 14.02
CA GLN A 227 12.01 -7.75 14.83
C GLN A 227 10.54 -7.42 14.52
N CYS A 228 9.95 -7.98 13.46
CA CYS A 228 8.58 -7.70 13.04
C CYS A 228 7.62 -8.81 13.48
N LYS A 229 6.34 -8.48 13.63
CA LYS A 229 5.32 -9.45 14.10
C LYS A 229 5.12 -10.62 13.14
N GLY A 230 5.31 -10.40 11.85
CA GLY A 230 5.28 -11.42 10.80
C GLY A 230 6.62 -12.11 10.57
N ALA A 231 7.57 -12.07 11.53
CA ALA A 231 8.91 -12.66 11.41
C ALA A 231 8.91 -14.05 10.74
N GLY A 232 9.66 -14.19 9.66
CA GLY A 232 9.77 -15.42 8.88
C GLY A 232 8.72 -15.61 7.78
N ARG A 233 7.69 -14.75 7.69
CA ARG A 233 6.74 -14.75 6.57
C ARG A 233 7.48 -14.37 5.29
N GLU A 234 7.25 -15.10 4.22
CA GLU A 234 7.77 -14.74 2.90
C GLU A 234 6.90 -13.62 2.30
N VAL A 235 7.54 -12.52 1.90
CA VAL A 235 6.88 -11.35 1.33
C VAL A 235 7.59 -10.89 0.07
N TYR A 236 6.86 -10.24 -0.85
CA TYR A 236 7.43 -9.38 -1.87
C TYR A 236 7.55 -7.95 -1.27
N PRO A 237 8.76 -7.48 -0.90
CA PRO A 237 8.94 -6.24 -0.17
C PRO A 237 8.43 -5.01 -0.92
N GLY A 238 7.71 -4.13 -0.22
CA GLY A 238 7.11 -2.93 -0.78
C GLY A 238 8.14 -1.96 -1.37
N PHE A 239 9.38 -1.93 -0.86
CA PHE A 239 10.44 -1.10 -1.43
C PHE A 239 10.90 -1.59 -2.83
N LEU A 240 10.87 -2.89 -3.10
CA LEU A 240 11.19 -3.42 -4.43
C LEU A 240 10.08 -3.04 -5.42
N GLN A 241 8.82 -3.15 -4.99
CA GLN A 241 7.65 -2.73 -5.78
C GLN A 241 7.70 -1.23 -6.08
N LEU A 242 7.95 -0.40 -5.07
CA LEU A 242 8.12 1.04 -5.22
C LEU A 242 9.28 1.39 -6.16
N THR A 243 10.42 0.71 -6.04
CA THR A 243 11.57 0.95 -6.92
C THR A 243 11.20 0.67 -8.37
N ALA A 244 10.42 -0.39 -8.64
CA ALA A 244 9.91 -0.67 -9.97
C ALA A 244 8.98 0.46 -10.47
N PHE A 245 8.04 0.94 -9.65
CA PHE A 245 7.14 2.05 -10.03
C PHE A 245 7.89 3.37 -10.28
N LEU A 246 8.86 3.72 -9.44
CA LEU A 246 9.71 4.89 -9.63
C LEU A 246 10.49 4.78 -10.95
N ASN A 247 11.07 3.60 -11.24
CA ASN A 247 11.83 3.38 -12.46
C ASN A 247 10.99 3.50 -13.74
N MET A 248 9.69 3.14 -13.68
CA MET A 248 8.78 3.30 -14.82
C MET A 248 8.55 4.77 -15.19
N ASN A 249 8.73 5.72 -14.27
CA ASN A 249 8.53 7.16 -14.49
C ASN A 249 9.68 8.00 -13.90
N LEU A 250 10.92 7.52 -14.02
CA LEU A 250 12.07 8.06 -13.29
C LEU A 250 12.33 9.54 -13.58
N GLU A 251 12.19 9.95 -14.85
CA GLU A 251 12.38 11.32 -15.29
C GLU A 251 11.38 12.26 -14.59
N ARG A 252 10.09 11.92 -14.63
CA ARG A 252 9.03 12.68 -13.95
C ARG A 252 9.27 12.79 -12.45
N HIS A 253 9.69 11.72 -11.80
CA HIS A 253 9.98 11.77 -10.37
C HIS A 253 11.20 12.66 -10.07
N THR A 254 12.25 12.59 -10.90
CA THR A 254 13.44 13.43 -10.78
C THR A 254 13.08 14.91 -10.93
N ASP A 255 12.23 15.25 -11.90
CA ASP A 255 11.78 16.62 -12.12
C ASP A 255 10.92 17.14 -10.96
N MET A 256 10.04 16.32 -10.41
CA MET A 256 9.28 16.69 -9.21
C MET A 256 10.18 16.94 -7.99
N PHE A 257 11.29 16.20 -7.86
CA PHE A 257 12.27 16.47 -6.79
C PHE A 257 13.09 17.75 -7.03
N ARG A 258 13.41 18.07 -8.29
CA ARG A 258 14.05 19.35 -8.66
C ARG A 258 13.11 20.52 -8.35
N GLN A 259 11.86 20.44 -8.82
CA GLN A 259 10.84 21.46 -8.54
C GLN A 259 10.63 21.64 -7.04
N TYR A 260 10.61 20.55 -6.26
CA TYR A 260 10.51 20.64 -4.80
C TYR A 260 11.69 21.38 -4.17
N PHE A 261 12.91 21.16 -4.66
CA PHE A 261 14.08 21.90 -4.20
C PHE A 261 13.97 23.39 -4.55
N ASP A 262 13.58 23.71 -5.78
CA ASP A 262 13.41 25.09 -6.24
C ASP A 262 12.34 25.82 -5.42
N ASP A 263 11.18 25.18 -5.20
CA ASP A 263 10.11 25.70 -4.35
C ASP A 263 10.60 26.00 -2.92
N LEU A 264 11.46 25.15 -2.35
CA LEU A 264 12.04 25.38 -1.01
C LEU A 264 13.03 26.55 -1.00
N VAL A 265 13.84 26.69 -2.04
CA VAL A 265 14.83 27.78 -2.17
C VAL A 265 14.14 29.13 -2.35
N GLU A 266 13.14 29.18 -3.23
CA GLU A 266 12.33 30.36 -3.55
C GLU A 266 11.39 30.75 -2.40
N GLY A 267 11.07 29.80 -1.50
CA GLY A 267 10.16 30.02 -0.38
C GLY A 267 8.68 29.80 -0.76
N ASN A 268 8.40 29.09 -1.84
CA ASN A 268 7.07 28.67 -2.28
C ASN A 268 6.53 27.55 -1.38
N THR A 269 6.22 27.90 -0.13
CA THR A 269 5.93 26.91 0.93
C THR A 269 4.71 26.04 0.63
N ASP A 270 3.69 26.55 -0.07
CA ASP A 270 2.48 25.78 -0.41
C ASP A 270 2.76 24.68 -1.45
N CYS A 271 3.46 25.03 -2.54
CA CYS A 271 3.90 24.07 -3.57
C CYS A 271 4.80 23.00 -2.96
N ALA A 272 5.78 23.44 -2.14
CA ALA A 272 6.67 22.54 -1.43
C ALA A 272 5.91 21.59 -0.48
N GLN A 273 4.92 22.09 0.25
CA GLN A 273 4.09 21.26 1.14
C GLN A 273 3.26 20.24 0.37
N SER A 274 2.70 20.61 -0.79
CA SER A 274 1.94 19.70 -1.65
C SER A 274 2.81 18.54 -2.13
N THR A 275 3.98 18.83 -2.71
CA THR A 275 4.93 17.81 -3.17
C THR A 275 5.43 16.93 -2.02
N ARG A 276 5.71 17.53 -0.85
CA ARG A 276 6.09 16.80 0.36
C ARG A 276 4.98 15.87 0.85
N LYS A 277 3.72 16.30 0.82
CA LYS A 277 2.57 15.48 1.23
C LYS A 277 2.42 14.28 0.28
N PHE A 278 2.54 14.50 -1.02
CA PHE A 278 2.52 13.45 -2.03
C PHE A 278 3.61 12.41 -1.78
N TYR A 279 4.88 12.80 -1.68
CA TYR A 279 5.97 11.83 -1.52
C TYR A 279 6.00 11.14 -0.14
N LYS A 280 5.49 11.78 0.91
CA LYS A 280 5.28 11.09 2.20
C LYS A 280 4.27 9.94 2.11
N GLU A 281 3.23 10.13 1.30
CA GLU A 281 2.25 9.08 1.00
C GLU A 281 2.87 8.02 0.10
N TYR A 282 3.53 8.46 -0.97
CA TYR A 282 4.14 7.60 -1.99
C TYR A 282 5.26 6.70 -1.42
N PHE A 283 6.00 7.16 -0.41
CA PHE A 283 7.02 6.37 0.26
C PHE A 283 6.54 5.63 1.51
N ALA A 284 5.24 5.66 1.79
CA ALA A 284 4.61 4.77 2.76
C ALA A 284 4.33 3.41 2.09
N VAL A 285 5.28 2.49 2.26
CA VAL A 285 5.27 1.20 1.57
C VAL A 285 4.70 0.08 2.43
N ALA A 286 4.02 -0.86 1.78
CA ALA A 286 3.47 -2.07 2.38
C ALA A 286 4.04 -3.32 1.70
N ASP A 287 4.37 -4.34 2.48
CA ASP A 287 4.85 -5.62 1.96
C ASP A 287 3.66 -6.50 1.55
N LEU A 288 3.78 -7.17 0.41
CA LEU A 288 2.78 -8.10 -0.12
C LEU A 288 3.14 -9.53 0.29
N PRO A 289 2.19 -10.39 0.72
CA PRO A 289 2.48 -11.81 0.96
C PRO A 289 3.01 -12.48 -0.32
N ALA A 290 4.03 -13.34 -0.19
CA ALA A 290 4.64 -14.01 -1.34
C ALA A 290 3.68 -14.96 -2.07
N GLU A 291 2.61 -15.40 -1.40
CA GLU A 291 1.59 -16.31 -1.93
C GLU A 291 0.73 -15.71 -3.05
N PHE A 292 0.89 -14.42 -3.36
CA PHE A 292 0.38 -13.80 -4.60
C PHE A 292 1.19 -14.12 -5.84
N ASP A 293 2.46 -14.52 -5.69
CA ASP A 293 3.28 -14.95 -6.80
C ASP A 293 2.78 -16.34 -7.25
N PRO A 294 2.31 -16.49 -8.51
CA PRO A 294 1.85 -17.79 -9.01
C PRO A 294 2.96 -18.87 -9.03
N GLY A 295 4.23 -18.50 -8.88
CA GLY A 295 5.36 -19.43 -8.75
C GLY A 295 5.76 -19.73 -7.31
N TYR A 296 5.03 -19.19 -6.34
CA TYR A 296 5.32 -19.45 -4.94
C TYR A 296 5.06 -20.91 -4.58
N ALA A 297 6.14 -21.64 -4.37
CA ALA A 297 6.15 -22.89 -3.62
C ALA A 297 6.83 -22.62 -2.27
N PRO A 298 6.22 -23.00 -1.13
CA PRO A 298 6.84 -22.79 0.17
C PRO A 298 8.22 -23.46 0.19
N ARG A 299 9.25 -22.71 0.58
CA ARG A 299 10.59 -23.27 0.75
C ARG A 299 10.55 -24.28 1.90
N VAL A 300 10.44 -25.57 1.57
CA VAL A 300 10.64 -26.64 2.55
C VAL A 300 12.10 -26.53 3.00
N ARG A 301 12.32 -26.01 4.21
CA ARG A 301 13.63 -26.18 4.86
C ARG A 301 13.80 -27.67 5.08
N SER A 302 14.65 -28.30 4.27
CA SER A 302 15.19 -29.61 4.60
C SER A 302 15.76 -29.54 6.02
N PRO A 303 15.43 -30.50 6.90
CA PRO A 303 16.07 -30.54 8.20
C PRO A 303 17.58 -30.62 7.99
N SER A 304 18.31 -29.71 8.62
CA SER A 304 19.78 -29.79 8.70
C SER A 304 20.18 -31.19 9.15
N PRO A 305 21.17 -31.86 8.52
CA PRO A 305 21.65 -33.15 8.99
C PRO A 305 22.20 -32.96 10.40
N THR A 306 21.44 -33.43 11.38
CA THR A 306 21.87 -33.54 12.76
C THR A 306 22.93 -34.64 12.82
N SER A 307 24.14 -34.22 13.21
CA SER A 307 25.17 -34.99 13.90
C SER A 307 25.12 -36.51 13.70
N GLY A 308 25.96 -37.01 12.79
CA GLY A 308 26.45 -38.38 12.88
C GLY A 308 27.31 -38.54 14.12
N GLU A 309 26.69 -38.97 15.22
CA GLU A 309 27.42 -39.54 16.35
C GLU A 309 28.14 -40.80 15.87
N GLY A 310 29.46 -40.77 15.94
CA GLY A 310 30.30 -41.94 15.74
C GLY A 310 30.02 -42.95 16.84
N TRP A 311 29.48 -44.10 16.45
CA TRP A 311 29.53 -45.30 17.27
C TRP A 311 30.87 -46.00 17.01
N GLU A 312 31.84 -45.71 17.87
CA GLU A 312 32.97 -46.61 18.12
C GLU A 312 32.47 -47.76 19.01
N GLY A 313 32.54 -48.99 18.51
CA GLY A 313 32.35 -50.21 19.28
C GLY A 313 33.56 -51.12 19.11
N GLY A 314 34.52 -51.01 20.02
CA GLY A 314 35.59 -51.98 20.22
C GLY A 314 35.23 -52.95 21.35
N GLY A 315 35.59 -54.22 21.19
CA GLY A 315 35.44 -55.28 22.18
C GLY A 315 35.20 -56.63 21.54
#